data_AF-A0A535ZK96-F1
#
_entry.id   AF-A0A535ZK96-F1
#
_cell.length_a   1.000
_cell.length_b   1.000
_cell.length_c   1.000
_cell.angle_alpha   90.00
_cell.angle_beta   90.00
_cell.angle_gamma   90.00
#
_symmetry.space_group_name_H-M   'P 1'
#
loop_
_entity.id
_entity.type
_entity.pdbx_description
1 polymer ?
#
loop_
_entity_poly.entity_id
_entity_poly.type
_entity_poly.pdbx_seq_one_letter_code
_entity_poly.pdbx_strand_id
1 'polypeptide(L)'
;MITILAAISCSSGNSGTPASGIRISSPSTAGITADSKAADLRARLDTLLGEHVMVIAKESLAAAANRADEYKGYATLLTINASDLSDVMSSAFGTSATTRFAQIWAEQNNYFVDYTVGIVSHNAAKSNGAASGLVNGFVPKFAQYMSSMTSIPLDPITQLATEQVLETKAIIDDQAALNNAKMFADLRRAYAQASRIGDVLAPAITRKFPDKFPGDPANKAVDFRVSLDALLEEHSYLATMTTSATAAGRNPEQAAALTALAGNADALGTLFSKVFGSAIGTRFDQVWNARDAELVVYASNASAANRQAASDGLSRDFVSQFTSLVRDSVDITEAAIGYPVRGQLTDLIKVIDEQRSKAAAQLAADDHTAASATYPISDAIAGAAAAKLPAKFGG
;
A
#
# COMPACT_ATOMS: atom_id res chain seq x y z
N MET A 1 33.40 -9.66 -11.49
CA MET A 1 33.50 -11.01 -10.92
C MET A 1 32.08 -11.48 -10.67
N ILE A 2 31.68 -12.56 -11.34
CA ILE A 2 30.30 -13.03 -11.45
C ILE A 2 30.01 -13.94 -10.25
N THR A 3 29.03 -13.57 -9.42
CA THR A 3 28.52 -14.44 -8.35
C THR A 3 27.15 -14.95 -8.76
N ILE A 4 27.06 -16.26 -8.94
CA ILE A 4 25.86 -17.01 -9.29
C ILE A 4 24.89 -16.94 -8.11
N LEU A 5 23.71 -16.34 -8.29
CA LEU A 5 22.62 -16.39 -7.31
C LEU A 5 21.89 -17.72 -7.45
N ALA A 6 22.09 -18.61 -6.47
CA ALA A 6 21.42 -19.90 -6.38
C ALA A 6 20.06 -19.76 -5.69
N ALA A 7 19.04 -20.43 -6.25
CA ALA A 7 17.75 -20.63 -5.61
C ALA A 7 17.94 -21.53 -4.37
N ILE A 8 17.48 -21.08 -3.20
CA ILE A 8 17.49 -21.88 -1.96
C ILE A 8 16.05 -22.07 -1.49
N SER A 9 15.68 -23.35 -1.40
CA SER A 9 14.46 -23.89 -0.83
C SER A 9 14.45 -23.79 0.71
N CYS A 10 13.25 -23.64 1.26
CA CYS A 10 12.89 -23.28 2.63
C CYS A 10 13.45 -24.14 3.77
N SER A 11 13.55 -23.52 4.95
CA SER A 11 13.28 -24.17 6.25
C SER A 11 12.54 -23.19 7.16
N SER A 12 11.31 -23.56 7.51
CA SER A 12 10.35 -22.84 8.35
C SER A 12 10.73 -22.90 9.83
N GLY A 13 10.71 -21.74 10.52
CA GLY A 13 10.90 -21.64 11.95
C GLY A 13 10.07 -20.51 12.57
N ASN A 14 9.12 -20.89 13.42
CA ASN A 14 8.39 -20.11 14.43
C ASN A 14 7.56 -18.90 13.97
N SER A 15 6.31 -19.18 13.60
CA SER A 15 5.18 -18.24 13.59
C SER A 15 4.83 -17.77 15.02
N GLY A 16 5.01 -16.48 15.30
CA GLY A 16 4.44 -15.80 16.45
C GLY A 16 2.92 -15.68 16.30
N THR A 17 2.20 -15.98 17.38
CA THR A 17 0.74 -15.88 17.50
C THR A 17 0.22 -14.47 17.17
N PRO A 18 -0.87 -14.32 16.37
CA PRO A 18 -1.53 -13.04 16.23
C PRO A 18 -2.34 -12.73 17.49
N ALA A 19 -2.19 -11.50 18.00
CA ALA A 19 -2.96 -10.98 19.12
C ALA A 19 -4.44 -10.86 18.72
N SER A 20 -5.25 -11.83 19.13
CA SER A 20 -6.71 -11.76 19.02
C SER A 20 -7.25 -10.87 20.13
N GLY A 21 -7.47 -9.59 19.82
CA GLY A 21 -8.25 -8.69 20.67
C GLY A 21 -9.74 -8.99 20.51
N ILE A 22 -10.38 -9.52 21.56
CA ILE A 22 -11.84 -9.71 21.61
C ILE A 22 -12.50 -8.33 21.64
N ARG A 23 -13.22 -7.97 20.56
CA ARG A 23 -14.10 -6.78 20.54
C ARG A 23 -15.44 -7.14 21.17
N ILE A 24 -15.82 -6.42 22.22
CA ILE A 24 -17.14 -6.53 22.87
C ILE A 24 -18.19 -5.94 21.91
N SER A 25 -19.17 -6.74 21.53
CA SER A 25 -20.25 -6.36 20.61
C SER A 25 -21.31 -5.51 21.34
N SER A 26 -21.52 -4.27 20.89
CA SER A 26 -22.70 -3.46 21.20
C SER A 26 -23.80 -3.69 20.15
N PRO A 27 -25.09 -3.43 20.46
CA PRO A 27 -26.21 -3.84 19.61
C PRO A 27 -26.22 -3.08 18.28
N SER A 28 -26.56 -3.84 17.24
CA SER A 28 -26.53 -3.50 15.82
C SER A 28 -27.56 -2.44 15.41
N THR A 29 -27.08 -1.30 14.95
CA THR A 29 -27.77 -0.48 13.93
C THR A 29 -27.39 -1.03 12.55
N ALA A 30 -28.24 -1.89 12.00
CA ALA A 30 -28.10 -2.38 10.64
C ALA A 30 -28.24 -1.21 9.65
N GLY A 31 -27.20 -0.94 8.84
CA GLY A 31 -27.35 -0.24 7.55
C GLY A 31 -26.33 0.85 7.18
N ILE A 32 -25.50 1.35 8.11
CA ILE A 32 -24.63 2.53 7.83
C ILE A 32 -23.28 2.40 8.54
N THR A 33 -22.52 1.33 8.31
CA THR A 33 -21.22 1.17 8.99
C THR A 33 -20.10 0.86 8.00
N ALA A 34 -19.04 1.68 8.06
CA ALA A 34 -17.75 1.38 7.43
C ALA A 34 -17.12 0.08 7.99
N ASP A 35 -17.65 -0.42 9.11
CA ASP A 35 -17.21 -1.63 9.83
C ASP A 35 -18.09 -2.84 9.48
N SER A 36 -18.17 -3.19 8.20
CA SER A 36 -18.85 -4.41 7.75
C SER A 36 -17.85 -5.38 7.12
N LYS A 37 -18.18 -6.68 7.09
CA LYS A 37 -17.30 -7.67 6.45
C LYS A 37 -17.13 -7.41 4.96
N ALA A 38 -18.16 -6.85 4.31
CA ALA A 38 -18.07 -6.40 2.92
C ALA A 38 -17.09 -5.23 2.75
N ALA A 39 -17.12 -4.27 3.69
CA ALA A 39 -16.17 -3.15 3.73
C ALA A 39 -14.73 -3.62 3.97
N ASP A 40 -14.53 -4.50 4.96
CA ASP A 40 -13.23 -5.08 5.28
C ASP A 40 -12.65 -5.87 4.10
N LEU A 41 -13.49 -6.61 3.37
CA LEU A 41 -13.07 -7.31 2.16
C LEU A 41 -12.55 -6.35 1.09
N ARG A 42 -13.26 -5.23 0.85
CA ARG A 42 -12.85 -4.23 -0.13
C ARG A 42 -11.56 -3.52 0.29
N ALA A 43 -11.52 -3.00 1.52
CA ALA A 43 -10.34 -2.35 2.06
C ALA A 43 -9.10 -3.26 1.98
N ARG A 44 -9.21 -4.51 2.41
CA ARG A 44 -8.09 -5.47 2.38
C ARG A 44 -7.66 -5.85 0.96
N LEU A 45 -8.59 -5.95 0.00
CA LEU A 45 -8.22 -6.18 -1.40
C LEU A 45 -7.46 -5.00 -1.97
N ASP A 46 -7.96 -3.78 -1.76
CA ASP A 46 -7.36 -2.57 -2.30
C ASP A 46 -5.95 -2.33 -1.73
N THR A 47 -5.77 -2.47 -0.41
CA THR A 47 -4.46 -2.26 0.21
C THR A 47 -3.46 -3.33 -0.17
N LEU A 48 -3.84 -4.62 -0.17
CA LEU A 48 -2.92 -5.68 -0.58
C LEU A 48 -2.53 -5.61 -2.06
N LEU A 49 -3.47 -5.22 -2.95
CA LEU A 49 -3.17 -5.03 -4.37
C LEU A 49 -2.29 -3.78 -4.58
N GLY A 50 -2.53 -2.69 -3.86
CA GLY A 50 -1.68 -1.50 -3.87
C GLY A 50 -0.26 -1.78 -3.35
N GLU A 51 -0.16 -2.46 -2.22
CA GLU A 51 1.10 -2.92 -1.64
C GLU A 51 1.87 -3.80 -2.63
N HIS A 52 1.21 -4.72 -3.35
CA HIS A 52 1.87 -5.56 -4.35
C HIS A 52 2.63 -4.73 -5.39
N VAL A 53 2.03 -3.64 -5.87
CA VAL A 53 2.67 -2.70 -6.80
C VAL A 53 3.87 -2.00 -6.14
N MET A 54 3.71 -1.52 -4.90
CA MET A 54 4.79 -0.85 -4.15
C MET A 54 5.97 -1.78 -3.91
N VAL A 55 5.71 -3.03 -3.53
CA VAL A 55 6.73 -4.04 -3.26
C VAL A 55 7.47 -4.41 -4.54
N ILE A 56 6.78 -4.62 -5.67
CA ILE A 56 7.43 -4.84 -6.97
C ILE A 56 8.32 -3.63 -7.31
N ALA A 57 7.81 -2.40 -7.19
CA ALA A 57 8.57 -1.20 -7.52
C ALA A 57 9.84 -1.06 -6.67
N LYS A 58 9.76 -1.36 -5.37
CA LYS A 58 10.91 -1.31 -4.46
C LYS A 58 11.89 -2.45 -4.67
N GLU A 59 11.40 -3.66 -4.92
CA GLU A 59 12.20 -4.82 -5.30
C GLU A 59 12.99 -4.55 -6.59
N SER A 60 12.32 -4.12 -7.65
CA SER A 60 12.95 -3.87 -8.95
C SER A 60 13.93 -2.70 -8.91
N LEU A 61 13.63 -1.65 -8.12
CA LEU A 61 14.57 -0.56 -7.89
C LEU A 61 15.81 -1.04 -7.11
N ALA A 62 15.65 -1.92 -6.12
CA ALA A 62 16.77 -2.51 -5.40
C ALA A 62 17.63 -3.38 -6.32
N ALA A 63 17.02 -4.17 -7.21
CA ALA A 63 17.74 -4.95 -8.22
C ALA A 63 18.54 -4.05 -9.17
N ALA A 64 17.90 -3.03 -9.77
CA ALA A 64 18.53 -2.12 -10.72
C ALA A 64 19.68 -1.32 -10.08
N ALA A 65 19.58 -1.00 -8.79
CA ALA A 65 20.61 -0.30 -8.02
C ALA A 65 21.67 -1.24 -7.40
N ASN A 66 21.62 -2.55 -7.67
CA ASN A 66 22.52 -3.56 -7.10
C ASN A 66 22.55 -3.58 -5.56
N ARG A 67 21.38 -3.41 -4.93
CA ARG A 67 21.16 -3.44 -3.47
C ARG A 67 20.63 -4.80 -3.04
N ALA A 68 21.52 -5.79 -3.00
CA ALA A 68 21.16 -7.21 -2.86
C ALA A 68 20.33 -7.55 -1.59
N ASP A 69 20.67 -6.95 -0.44
CA ASP A 69 19.95 -7.21 0.81
C ASP A 69 18.54 -6.59 0.78
N GLU A 70 18.40 -5.37 0.24
CA GLU A 70 17.09 -4.75 0.04
C GLU A 70 16.24 -5.56 -0.94
N TYR A 71 16.83 -6.00 -2.05
CA TYR A 71 16.16 -6.87 -3.03
C TYR A 71 15.65 -8.15 -2.38
N LYS A 72 16.47 -8.83 -1.57
CA LYS A 72 16.05 -10.03 -0.83
C LYS A 72 14.92 -9.73 0.15
N GLY A 73 14.98 -8.60 0.84
CA GLY A 73 13.92 -8.15 1.75
C GLY A 73 12.58 -7.97 1.02
N TYR A 74 12.57 -7.20 -0.07
CA TYR A 74 11.34 -6.96 -0.82
C TYR A 74 10.84 -8.20 -1.58
N ALA A 75 11.72 -9.08 -2.05
CA ALA A 75 11.30 -10.39 -2.60
C ALA A 75 10.61 -11.28 -1.55
N THR A 76 11.06 -11.21 -0.29
CA THR A 76 10.39 -11.89 0.83
C THR A 76 9.02 -11.28 1.08
N LEU A 77 8.92 -9.95 1.10
CA LEU A 77 7.66 -9.24 1.28
C LEU A 77 6.68 -9.51 0.13
N LEU A 78 7.16 -9.65 -1.11
CA LEU A 78 6.32 -10.02 -2.26
C LEU A 78 5.65 -11.39 -2.07
N THR A 79 6.36 -12.32 -1.41
CA THR A 79 5.83 -13.63 -1.06
C THR A 79 4.81 -13.55 0.08
N ILE A 80 5.05 -12.70 1.08
CA ILE A 80 4.11 -12.44 2.19
C ILE A 80 2.80 -11.85 1.66
N ASN A 81 2.89 -10.77 0.86
CA ASN A 81 1.74 -10.14 0.24
C ASN A 81 0.91 -11.12 -0.63
N ALA A 82 1.58 -11.99 -1.41
CA ALA A 82 0.91 -13.04 -2.17
C ALA A 82 0.17 -14.06 -1.27
N SER A 83 0.72 -14.38 -0.10
CA SER A 83 0.06 -15.22 0.90
C SER A 83 -1.16 -14.50 1.48
N ASP A 84 -1.04 -13.23 1.83
CA ASP A 84 -2.13 -12.44 2.38
C ASP A 84 -3.31 -12.29 1.42
N LEU A 85 -3.02 -12.06 0.12
CA LEU A 85 -4.03 -12.08 -0.93
C LEU A 85 -4.69 -13.45 -1.06
N SER A 86 -3.91 -14.53 -0.98
CA SER A 86 -4.44 -15.89 -1.00
C SER A 86 -5.38 -16.15 0.19
N ASP A 87 -5.07 -15.61 1.36
CA ASP A 87 -5.93 -15.70 2.55
C ASP A 87 -7.24 -14.92 2.37
N VAL A 88 -7.22 -13.73 1.74
CA VAL A 88 -8.45 -13.04 1.34
C VAL A 88 -9.30 -13.94 0.45
N MET A 89 -8.69 -14.51 -0.60
CA MET A 89 -9.40 -15.38 -1.55
C MET A 89 -9.92 -16.66 -0.88
N SER A 90 -9.19 -17.20 0.10
CA SER A 90 -9.62 -18.36 0.92
C SER A 90 -10.86 -18.05 1.74
N SER A 91 -10.92 -16.88 2.36
CA SER A 91 -12.10 -16.46 3.12
C SER A 91 -13.36 -16.43 2.24
N ALA A 92 -13.22 -16.03 0.97
CA ALA A 92 -14.31 -15.96 0.01
C ALA A 92 -14.68 -17.33 -0.57
N PHE A 93 -13.70 -18.02 -1.15
CA PHE A 93 -13.92 -19.15 -2.05
C PHE A 93 -13.65 -20.52 -1.43
N GLY A 94 -13.06 -20.57 -0.24
CA GLY A 94 -12.61 -21.80 0.40
C GLY A 94 -11.25 -22.29 -0.11
N THR A 95 -10.68 -23.25 0.63
CA THR A 95 -9.26 -23.64 0.52
C THR A 95 -8.87 -24.23 -0.84
N SER A 96 -9.73 -25.04 -1.47
CA SER A 96 -9.42 -25.68 -2.75
C SER A 96 -9.30 -24.68 -3.91
N ALA A 97 -10.12 -23.62 -3.89
CA ALA A 97 -10.06 -22.56 -4.89
C ALA A 97 -8.78 -21.72 -4.71
N THR A 98 -8.40 -21.43 -3.46
CA THR A 98 -7.19 -20.66 -3.14
C THR A 98 -5.91 -21.29 -3.65
N THR A 99 -5.77 -22.61 -3.66
CA THR A 99 -4.57 -23.24 -4.24
C THR A 99 -4.38 -22.86 -5.70
N ARG A 100 -5.46 -22.77 -6.48
CA ARG A 100 -5.38 -22.36 -7.89
C ARG A 100 -5.06 -20.88 -8.02
N PHE A 101 -5.68 -20.03 -7.19
CA PHE A 101 -5.35 -18.60 -7.14
C PHE A 101 -3.86 -18.37 -6.82
N ALA A 102 -3.35 -19.01 -5.77
CA ALA A 102 -1.95 -18.87 -5.33
C ALA A 102 -0.96 -19.28 -6.42
N GLN A 103 -1.26 -20.34 -7.19
CA GLN A 103 -0.43 -20.73 -8.34
C GLN A 103 -0.42 -19.67 -9.44
N ILE A 104 -1.60 -19.12 -9.80
CA ILE A 104 -1.72 -18.08 -10.83
C ILE A 104 -0.98 -16.81 -10.39
N TRP A 105 -1.13 -16.42 -9.13
CA TRP A 105 -0.47 -15.23 -8.57
C TRP A 105 1.06 -15.42 -8.47
N ALA A 106 1.53 -16.61 -8.07
CA ALA A 106 2.96 -16.91 -8.06
C ALA A 106 3.57 -16.88 -9.47
N GLU A 107 2.84 -17.34 -10.50
CA GLU A 107 3.27 -17.21 -11.90
C GLU A 107 3.48 -15.73 -12.28
N GLN A 108 2.58 -14.83 -11.89
CA GLN A 108 2.71 -13.39 -12.11
C GLN A 108 3.97 -12.82 -11.46
N ASN A 109 4.16 -13.10 -10.17
CA ASN A 109 5.33 -12.64 -9.42
C ASN A 109 6.62 -13.11 -10.08
N ASN A 110 6.68 -14.39 -10.47
CA ASN A 110 7.83 -14.94 -11.18
C ASN A 110 8.11 -14.21 -12.49
N TYR A 111 7.07 -13.85 -13.26
CA TYR A 111 7.29 -13.08 -14.48
C TYR A 111 7.77 -11.64 -14.22
N PHE A 112 7.29 -10.94 -13.19
CA PHE A 112 7.83 -9.62 -12.86
C PHE A 112 9.28 -9.68 -12.37
N VAL A 113 9.63 -10.68 -11.55
CA VAL A 113 11.00 -10.95 -11.14
C VAL A 113 11.88 -11.29 -12.35
N ASP A 114 11.44 -12.18 -13.22
CA ASP A 114 12.18 -12.56 -14.43
C ASP A 114 12.33 -11.39 -15.41
N TYR A 115 11.32 -10.53 -15.51
CA TYR A 115 11.36 -9.32 -16.30
C TYR A 115 12.44 -8.37 -15.78
N THR A 116 12.40 -8.09 -14.48
CA THR A 116 13.40 -7.27 -13.77
C THR A 116 14.80 -7.84 -13.98
N VAL A 117 15.01 -9.14 -13.71
CA VAL A 117 16.30 -9.82 -13.90
C VAL A 117 16.75 -9.73 -15.37
N GLY A 118 15.85 -9.94 -16.32
CA GLY A 118 16.14 -9.83 -17.75
C GLY A 118 16.63 -8.43 -18.14
N ILE A 119 16.01 -7.38 -17.59
CA ILE A 119 16.40 -6.00 -17.83
C ILE A 119 17.77 -5.70 -17.21
N VAL A 120 17.97 -5.98 -15.91
CA VAL A 120 19.24 -5.65 -15.22
C VAL A 120 20.43 -6.48 -15.71
N SER A 121 20.19 -7.69 -16.23
CA SER A 121 21.23 -8.54 -16.83
C SER A 121 21.42 -8.33 -18.33
N HIS A 122 20.71 -7.38 -18.94
CA HIS A 122 20.69 -7.13 -20.38
C HIS A 122 20.35 -8.38 -21.22
N ASN A 123 19.52 -9.27 -20.68
CA ASN A 123 19.05 -10.47 -21.36
C ASN A 123 17.67 -10.23 -21.97
N ALA A 124 17.66 -9.73 -23.22
CA ALA A 124 16.45 -9.43 -23.97
C ALA A 124 15.53 -10.65 -24.16
N ALA A 125 16.09 -11.85 -24.31
CA ALA A 125 15.28 -13.06 -24.45
C ALA A 125 14.48 -13.36 -23.17
N LYS A 126 15.11 -13.19 -22.00
CA LYS A 126 14.45 -13.37 -20.70
C LYS A 126 13.40 -12.29 -20.44
N SER A 127 13.71 -11.01 -20.66
CA SER A 127 12.74 -9.93 -20.45
C SER A 127 11.57 -10.01 -21.43
N ASN A 128 11.80 -10.29 -22.73
CA ASN A 128 10.72 -10.47 -23.70
C ASN A 128 9.87 -11.70 -23.39
N GLY A 129 10.49 -12.80 -22.97
CA GLY A 129 9.77 -14.01 -22.55
C GLY A 129 8.87 -13.75 -21.33
N ALA A 130 9.38 -13.05 -20.32
CA ALA A 130 8.63 -12.69 -19.13
C ALA A 130 7.49 -11.70 -19.41
N ALA A 131 7.74 -10.68 -20.24
CA ALA A 131 6.69 -9.74 -20.66
C ALA A 131 5.56 -10.44 -21.45
N SER A 132 5.92 -11.36 -22.35
CA SER A 132 4.95 -12.20 -23.04
C SER A 132 4.21 -13.13 -22.07
N GLY A 133 4.90 -13.69 -21.08
CA GLY A 133 4.31 -14.54 -20.04
C GLY A 133 3.27 -13.83 -19.18
N LEU A 134 3.49 -12.56 -18.83
CA LEU A 134 2.50 -11.75 -18.12
C LEU A 134 1.20 -11.60 -18.93
N VAL A 135 1.31 -11.20 -20.20
CA VAL A 135 0.15 -10.87 -21.04
C VAL A 135 -0.54 -12.12 -21.61
N ASN A 136 0.23 -13.08 -22.12
CA ASN A 136 -0.30 -14.26 -22.81
C ASN A 136 -0.43 -15.49 -21.90
N GLY A 137 0.18 -15.46 -20.71
CA GLY A 137 0.14 -16.54 -19.73
C GLY A 137 -0.73 -16.18 -18.52
N PHE A 138 -0.29 -15.21 -17.72
CA PHE A 138 -0.96 -14.83 -16.47
C PHE A 138 -2.35 -14.23 -16.71
N VAL A 139 -2.46 -13.16 -17.50
CA VAL A 139 -3.74 -12.44 -17.72
C VAL A 139 -4.90 -13.37 -18.10
N PRO A 140 -4.81 -14.23 -19.13
CA PRO A 140 -5.94 -15.10 -19.49
C PRO A 140 -6.27 -16.11 -18.40
N LYS A 141 -5.27 -16.68 -17.70
CA LYS A 141 -5.50 -17.61 -16.59
C LYS A 141 -6.21 -16.92 -15.42
N PHE A 142 -5.75 -15.73 -15.05
CA PHE A 142 -6.36 -14.92 -14.00
C PHE A 142 -7.78 -14.52 -14.35
N ALA A 143 -8.00 -13.98 -15.55
CA ALA A 143 -9.32 -13.54 -15.98
C ALA A 143 -10.33 -14.70 -16.05
N GLN A 144 -9.94 -15.86 -16.58
CA GLN A 144 -10.80 -17.05 -16.60
C GLN A 144 -11.12 -17.54 -15.19
N TYR A 145 -10.10 -17.62 -14.32
CA TYR A 145 -10.29 -18.02 -12.94
C TYR A 145 -11.25 -17.07 -12.23
N MET A 146 -10.99 -15.76 -12.26
CA MET A 146 -11.83 -14.76 -11.60
C MET A 146 -13.24 -14.74 -12.17
N SER A 147 -13.41 -14.80 -13.49
CA SER A 147 -14.74 -14.86 -14.11
C SER A 147 -15.55 -16.07 -13.61
N SER A 148 -14.93 -17.25 -13.50
CA SER A 148 -15.60 -18.43 -12.94
C SER A 148 -15.96 -18.28 -11.45
N MET A 149 -15.09 -17.62 -10.69
CA MET A 149 -15.23 -17.49 -9.24
C MET A 149 -16.18 -16.36 -8.84
N THR A 150 -16.32 -15.29 -9.61
CA THR A 150 -17.10 -14.09 -9.26
C THR A 150 -18.29 -13.82 -10.18
N SER A 151 -18.39 -14.52 -11.32
CA SER A 151 -19.38 -14.26 -12.38
C SER A 151 -19.24 -12.88 -13.05
N ILE A 152 -18.11 -12.19 -12.87
CA ILE A 152 -17.78 -10.99 -13.66
C ILE A 152 -17.48 -11.44 -15.11
N PRO A 153 -17.94 -10.70 -16.14
CA PRO A 153 -17.64 -11.05 -17.53
C PRO A 153 -16.13 -11.12 -17.79
N LEU A 154 -15.72 -11.99 -18.72
CA LEU A 154 -14.31 -12.26 -19.00
C LEU A 154 -13.57 -11.03 -19.55
N ASP A 155 -14.19 -10.30 -20.48
CA ASP A 155 -13.53 -9.17 -21.17
C ASP A 155 -13.15 -8.03 -20.21
N PRO A 156 -14.04 -7.54 -19.31
CA PRO A 156 -13.67 -6.53 -18.31
C PRO A 156 -12.50 -6.96 -17.40
N ILE A 157 -12.49 -8.19 -16.88
CA ILE A 157 -11.37 -8.64 -16.04
C ILE A 157 -10.08 -8.76 -16.85
N THR A 158 -10.18 -9.26 -18.09
CA THR A 158 -9.02 -9.35 -18.99
C THR A 158 -8.43 -7.98 -19.24
N GLN A 159 -9.25 -6.96 -19.49
CA GLN A 159 -8.80 -5.59 -19.69
C GLN A 159 -8.14 -5.02 -18.43
N LEU A 160 -8.78 -5.15 -17.26
CA LEU A 160 -8.24 -4.66 -15.99
C LEU A 160 -6.88 -5.28 -15.66
N ALA A 161 -6.77 -6.61 -15.80
CA ALA A 161 -5.52 -7.33 -15.53
C ALA A 161 -4.43 -7.00 -16.54
N THR A 162 -4.78 -6.79 -17.82
CA THR A 162 -3.83 -6.36 -18.85
C THR A 162 -3.27 -4.97 -18.54
N GLU A 163 -4.16 -4.01 -18.21
CA GLU A 163 -3.78 -2.65 -17.87
C GLU A 163 -2.85 -2.64 -16.65
N GLN A 164 -3.19 -3.37 -15.58
CA GLN A 164 -2.32 -3.49 -14.40
C GLN A 164 -0.94 -4.04 -14.72
N VAL A 165 -0.87 -5.12 -15.50
CA VAL A 165 0.40 -5.74 -15.91
C VAL A 165 1.27 -4.74 -16.67
N LEU A 166 0.68 -3.97 -17.58
CA LEU A 166 1.41 -3.01 -18.39
C LEU A 166 1.88 -1.81 -17.58
N GLU A 167 1.06 -1.31 -16.66
CA GLU A 167 1.43 -0.20 -15.78
C GLU A 167 2.54 -0.61 -14.80
N THR A 168 2.43 -1.77 -14.14
CA THR A 168 3.50 -2.28 -13.27
C THR A 168 4.81 -2.52 -14.04
N LYS A 169 4.72 -3.03 -15.28
CA LYS A 169 5.89 -3.18 -16.15
C LYS A 169 6.53 -1.83 -16.51
N ALA A 170 5.72 -0.78 -16.75
CA ALA A 170 6.22 0.54 -17.10
C ALA A 170 7.07 1.15 -15.99
N ILE A 171 6.76 0.88 -14.71
CA ILE A 171 7.60 1.27 -13.57
C ILE A 171 9.01 0.68 -13.72
N ILE A 172 9.11 -0.63 -13.99
CA ILE A 172 10.40 -1.33 -14.13
C ILE A 172 11.19 -0.78 -15.32
N ASP A 173 10.51 -0.49 -16.43
CA ASP A 173 11.11 0.12 -17.61
C ASP A 173 11.71 1.50 -17.30
N ASP A 174 10.99 2.34 -16.55
CA ASP A 174 11.44 3.67 -16.20
C ASP A 174 12.58 3.67 -15.19
N GLN A 175 12.58 2.71 -14.26
CA GLN A 175 13.71 2.50 -13.35
C GLN A 175 14.97 2.14 -14.11
N ALA A 176 14.88 1.22 -15.08
CA ALA A 176 16.00 0.84 -15.93
C ALA A 176 16.48 1.99 -16.83
N ALA A 177 15.55 2.86 -17.26
CA ALA A 177 15.86 4.08 -17.99
C ALA A 177 16.33 5.25 -17.10
N LEU A 178 16.38 5.07 -15.77
CA LEU A 178 16.68 6.11 -14.77
C LEU A 178 15.75 7.35 -14.89
N ASN A 179 14.55 7.16 -15.42
CA ASN A 179 13.56 8.22 -15.60
C ASN A 179 12.68 8.35 -14.35
N ASN A 180 13.25 8.95 -13.29
CA ASN A 180 12.57 9.05 -12.00
C ASN A 180 11.20 9.74 -12.07
N ALA A 181 11.05 10.79 -12.87
CA ALA A 181 9.79 11.52 -13.00
C ALA A 181 8.68 10.62 -13.61
N LYS A 182 9.01 9.89 -14.68
CA LYS A 182 8.06 8.96 -15.30
C LYS A 182 7.78 7.76 -14.39
N MET A 183 8.83 7.21 -13.75
CA MET A 183 8.71 6.09 -12.80
C MET A 183 7.70 6.38 -11.69
N PHE A 184 7.81 7.53 -11.02
CA PHE A 184 6.86 7.88 -9.96
C PHE A 184 5.45 8.17 -10.49
N ALA A 185 5.32 8.75 -11.69
CA ALA A 185 4.02 8.95 -12.31
C ALA A 185 3.35 7.61 -12.70
N ASP A 186 4.12 6.65 -13.21
CA ASP A 186 3.66 5.29 -13.49
C ASP A 186 3.35 4.51 -12.21
N LEU A 187 4.14 4.69 -11.14
CA LEU A 187 3.89 4.08 -9.84
C LEU A 187 2.52 4.49 -9.29
N ARG A 188 2.21 5.78 -9.29
CA ARG A 188 0.91 6.28 -8.81
C ARG A 188 -0.26 5.77 -9.66
N ARG A 189 -0.07 5.64 -10.98
CA ARG A 189 -1.09 5.05 -11.89
C ARG A 189 -1.32 3.58 -11.57
N ALA A 190 -0.26 2.79 -11.53
CA ALA A 190 -0.33 1.36 -11.25
C ALA A 190 -0.93 1.07 -9.87
N TYR A 191 -0.64 1.90 -8.87
CA TYR A 191 -1.22 1.80 -7.53
C TYR A 191 -2.74 2.06 -7.56
N ALA A 192 -3.17 3.15 -8.23
CA ALA A 192 -4.59 3.44 -8.39
C ALA A 192 -5.34 2.37 -9.21
N GLN A 193 -4.71 1.80 -10.23
CA GLN A 193 -5.25 0.68 -10.99
C GLN A 193 -5.43 -0.57 -10.13
N ALA A 194 -4.52 -0.81 -9.19
CA ALA A 194 -4.59 -1.95 -8.29
C ALA A 194 -5.83 -1.84 -7.37
N SER A 195 -6.12 -0.65 -6.85
CA SER A 195 -7.37 -0.37 -6.13
C SER A 195 -8.60 -0.57 -7.01
N ARG A 196 -8.58 -0.15 -8.29
CA ARG A 196 -9.71 -0.39 -9.23
C ARG A 196 -10.02 -1.87 -9.43
N ILE A 197 -9.02 -2.76 -9.34
CA ILE A 197 -9.26 -4.20 -9.40
C ILE A 197 -9.99 -4.66 -8.12
N GLY A 198 -9.54 -4.23 -6.94
CA GLY A 198 -10.21 -4.53 -5.68
C GLY A 198 -11.65 -4.03 -5.64
N ASP A 199 -11.89 -2.80 -6.11
CA ASP A 199 -13.22 -2.19 -6.30
C ASP A 199 -14.16 -2.98 -7.21
N VAL A 200 -13.64 -3.71 -8.19
CA VAL A 200 -14.43 -4.56 -9.08
C VAL A 200 -14.68 -5.94 -8.46
N LEU A 201 -13.66 -6.50 -7.81
CA LEU A 201 -13.71 -7.84 -7.25
C LEU A 201 -14.56 -7.90 -5.97
N ALA A 202 -14.40 -6.94 -5.05
CA ALA A 202 -15.06 -7.00 -3.74
C ALA A 202 -16.59 -7.00 -3.86
N PRO A 203 -17.25 -6.10 -4.62
CA PRO A 203 -18.71 -6.14 -4.78
C PRO A 203 -19.21 -7.42 -5.47
N ALA A 204 -18.44 -7.99 -6.40
CA ALA A 204 -18.80 -9.24 -7.05
C ALA A 204 -18.72 -10.44 -6.09
N ILE A 205 -17.69 -10.49 -5.25
CA ILE A 205 -17.53 -11.52 -4.21
C ILE A 205 -18.66 -11.38 -3.17
N THR A 206 -18.91 -10.18 -2.66
CA THR A 206 -19.99 -9.92 -1.68
C THR A 206 -21.35 -10.34 -2.24
N ARG A 207 -21.67 -10.01 -3.50
CA ARG A 207 -22.93 -10.41 -4.13
C ARG A 207 -23.09 -11.93 -4.22
N LYS A 208 -21.99 -12.65 -4.45
CA LYS A 208 -22.01 -14.11 -4.56
C LYS A 208 -22.07 -14.80 -3.19
N PHE A 209 -21.51 -14.17 -2.15
CA PHE A 209 -21.44 -14.71 -0.79
C PHE A 209 -21.94 -13.71 0.27
N PRO A 210 -23.20 -13.26 0.20
CA PRO A 210 -23.72 -12.22 1.10
C PRO A 210 -23.74 -12.66 2.56
N ASP A 211 -23.91 -13.96 2.83
CA ASP A 211 -23.88 -14.51 4.20
C ASP A 211 -22.46 -14.46 4.82
N LYS A 212 -21.41 -14.58 3.99
CA LYS A 212 -20.02 -14.50 4.44
C LYS A 212 -19.56 -13.05 4.62
N PHE A 213 -20.03 -12.18 3.73
CA PHE A 213 -19.68 -10.76 3.69
C PHE A 213 -20.93 -9.89 3.79
N PRO A 214 -21.61 -9.86 4.96
CA PRO A 214 -22.72 -8.93 5.18
C PRO A 214 -22.23 -7.48 5.11
N GLY A 215 -23.09 -6.62 4.59
CA GLY A 215 -22.84 -5.19 4.41
C GLY A 215 -22.88 -4.77 2.94
N ASP A 216 -22.82 -3.47 2.71
CA ASP A 216 -22.74 -2.89 1.37
C ASP A 216 -21.32 -2.36 1.12
N PRO A 217 -20.53 -3.01 0.25
CA PRO A 217 -19.18 -2.56 -0.08
C PRO A 217 -19.17 -1.28 -0.92
N ALA A 218 -20.32 -0.87 -1.48
CA ALA A 218 -20.48 0.37 -2.25
C ALA A 218 -21.01 1.55 -1.42
N ASN A 219 -21.16 1.36 -0.10
CA ASN A 219 -21.58 2.45 0.77
C ASN A 219 -20.54 3.59 0.78
N LYS A 220 -20.99 4.85 0.79
CA LYS A 220 -20.09 6.01 0.75
C LYS A 220 -19.13 6.11 1.94
N ALA A 221 -19.50 5.59 3.12
CA ALA A 221 -18.58 5.51 4.26
C ALA A 221 -17.46 4.50 4.00
N VAL A 222 -17.77 3.42 3.27
CA VAL A 222 -16.78 2.43 2.81
C VAL A 222 -15.89 3.05 1.74
N ASP A 223 -16.43 3.81 0.78
CA ASP A 223 -15.61 4.55 -0.20
C ASP A 223 -14.60 5.49 0.49
N PHE A 224 -15.05 6.22 1.52
CA PHE A 224 -14.17 7.11 2.27
C PHE A 224 -13.07 6.34 3.01
N ARG A 225 -13.41 5.25 3.70
CA ARG A 225 -12.44 4.38 4.39
C ARG A 225 -11.41 3.81 3.43
N VAL A 226 -11.86 3.16 2.36
CA VAL A 226 -10.99 2.53 1.36
C VAL A 226 -10.08 3.56 0.68
N SER A 227 -10.61 4.74 0.35
CA SER A 227 -9.80 5.82 -0.23
C SER A 227 -8.75 6.33 0.75
N LEU A 228 -9.09 6.43 2.04
CA LEU A 228 -8.18 6.89 3.08
C LEU A 228 -7.09 5.85 3.35
N ASP A 229 -7.44 4.55 3.41
CA ASP A 229 -6.50 3.44 3.53
C ASP A 229 -5.48 3.46 2.38
N ALA A 230 -5.98 3.44 1.14
CA ALA A 230 -5.14 3.40 -0.06
C ALA A 230 -4.20 4.61 -0.14
N LEU A 231 -4.70 5.82 0.15
CA LEU A 231 -3.88 7.03 0.09
C LEU A 231 -2.84 7.09 1.20
N LEU A 232 -3.18 6.72 2.45
CA LEU A 232 -2.22 6.75 3.56
C LEU A 232 -1.13 5.69 3.41
N GLU A 233 -1.47 4.51 2.93
CA GLU A 233 -0.51 3.45 2.60
C GLU A 233 0.44 3.90 1.48
N GLU A 234 -0.09 4.43 0.37
CA GLU A 234 0.71 5.00 -0.70
C GLU A 234 1.64 6.10 -0.17
N HIS A 235 1.12 7.00 0.68
CA HIS A 235 1.90 8.08 1.28
C HIS A 235 3.05 7.55 2.14
N SER A 236 2.82 6.47 2.90
CA SER A 236 3.86 5.85 3.73
C SER A 236 5.01 5.32 2.88
N TYR A 237 4.72 4.59 1.80
CA TYR A 237 5.75 4.08 0.89
C TYR A 237 6.46 5.20 0.10
N LEU A 238 5.73 6.21 -0.37
CA LEU A 238 6.33 7.38 -1.03
C LEU A 238 7.22 8.17 -0.07
N ALA A 239 6.83 8.27 1.20
CA ALA A 239 7.65 8.93 2.23
C ALA A 239 8.96 8.15 2.43
N THR A 240 8.91 6.83 2.56
CA THR A 240 10.14 6.03 2.73
C THR A 240 11.00 5.97 1.47
N MET A 241 10.43 6.07 0.27
CA MET A 241 11.20 6.27 -0.97
C MET A 241 11.89 7.64 -0.99
N THR A 242 11.18 8.69 -0.58
CA THR A 242 11.72 10.05 -0.47
C THR A 242 12.86 10.12 0.55
N THR A 243 12.67 9.54 1.74
CA THR A 243 13.69 9.54 2.80
C THR A 243 14.88 8.67 2.43
N SER A 244 14.69 7.56 1.70
CA SER A 244 15.78 6.74 1.18
C SER A 244 16.64 7.52 0.18
N ALA A 245 16.02 8.24 -0.75
CA ALA A 245 16.72 9.09 -1.71
C ALA A 245 17.44 10.25 -1.00
N THR A 246 16.80 10.85 0.01
CA THR A 246 17.36 11.92 0.84
C THR A 246 18.59 11.45 1.61
N ALA A 247 18.49 10.34 2.33
CA ALA A 247 19.57 9.79 3.17
C ALA A 247 20.80 9.43 2.33
N ALA A 248 20.60 8.97 1.09
CA ALA A 248 21.70 8.60 0.21
C ALA A 248 22.14 9.72 -0.77
N GLY A 249 21.54 10.92 -0.69
CA GLY A 249 21.91 12.07 -1.53
C GLY A 249 21.56 11.92 -3.02
N ARG A 250 20.52 11.14 -3.36
CA ARG A 250 20.09 10.89 -4.75
C ARG A 250 19.15 12.01 -5.23
N ASN A 251 19.68 13.22 -5.43
CA ASN A 251 18.89 14.43 -5.67
C ASN A 251 17.84 14.33 -6.81
N PRO A 252 18.12 13.75 -7.99
CA PRO A 252 17.10 13.62 -9.05
C PRO A 252 15.95 12.68 -8.66
N GLU A 253 16.25 11.60 -7.95
CA GLU A 253 15.25 10.66 -7.44
C GLU A 253 14.44 11.31 -6.32
N GLN A 254 15.12 12.00 -5.39
CA GLN A 254 14.48 12.75 -4.30
C GLN A 254 13.48 13.79 -4.83
N ALA A 255 13.84 14.57 -5.85
CA ALA A 255 12.96 15.58 -6.43
C ALA A 255 11.69 14.97 -7.05
N ALA A 256 11.82 13.83 -7.74
CA ALA A 256 10.67 13.12 -8.30
C ALA A 256 9.81 12.47 -7.20
N ALA A 257 10.44 11.87 -6.18
CA ALA A 257 9.76 11.28 -5.03
C ALA A 257 8.97 12.33 -4.24
N LEU A 258 9.55 13.51 -3.99
CA LEU A 258 8.88 14.64 -3.35
C LEU A 258 7.67 15.11 -4.14
N THR A 259 7.75 15.12 -5.47
CA THR A 259 6.63 15.49 -6.34
C THR A 259 5.48 14.48 -6.20
N ALA A 260 5.80 13.18 -6.16
CA ALA A 260 4.82 12.13 -5.96
C ALA A 260 4.19 12.20 -4.56
N LEU A 261 5.00 12.41 -3.53
CA LEU A 261 4.59 12.56 -2.13
C LEU A 261 3.64 13.75 -1.96
N ALA A 262 4.01 14.91 -2.50
CA ALA A 262 3.15 16.10 -2.50
C ALA A 262 1.83 15.87 -3.25
N GLY A 263 1.88 15.20 -4.41
CA GLY A 263 0.66 14.86 -5.14
C GLY A 263 -0.24 13.87 -4.38
N ASN A 264 0.30 13.01 -3.51
CA ASN A 264 -0.52 12.15 -2.65
C ASN A 264 -1.09 12.97 -1.47
N ALA A 265 -0.28 13.82 -0.84
CA ALA A 265 -0.73 14.76 0.19
C ALA A 265 -1.91 15.63 -0.28
N ASP A 266 -1.85 16.15 -1.51
CA ASP A 266 -2.94 16.92 -2.13
C ASP A 266 -4.22 16.08 -2.30
N ALA A 267 -4.09 14.78 -2.61
CA ALA A 267 -5.21 13.87 -2.74
C ALA A 267 -5.86 13.59 -1.37
N LEU A 268 -5.05 13.42 -0.32
CA LEU A 268 -5.52 13.30 1.07
C LEU A 268 -6.24 14.59 1.52
N GLY A 269 -5.65 15.76 1.26
CA GLY A 269 -6.25 17.06 1.55
C GLY A 269 -7.58 17.27 0.82
N THR A 270 -7.64 16.86 -0.44
CA THR A 270 -8.89 16.85 -1.23
C THR A 270 -9.94 15.93 -0.63
N LEU A 271 -9.54 14.74 -0.17
CA LEU A 271 -10.45 13.79 0.49
C LEU A 271 -11.01 14.38 1.80
N PHE A 272 -10.15 14.97 2.63
CA PHE A 272 -10.57 15.67 3.86
C PHE A 272 -11.48 16.85 3.57
N SER A 273 -11.15 17.67 2.56
CA SER A 273 -11.96 18.82 2.14
C SER A 273 -13.36 18.40 1.70
N LYS A 274 -13.50 17.30 0.95
CA LYS A 274 -14.79 16.76 0.51
C LYS A 274 -15.68 16.36 1.69
N VAL A 275 -15.10 15.70 2.71
CA VAL A 275 -15.87 15.19 3.85
C VAL A 275 -16.12 16.28 4.90
N PHE A 276 -15.09 17.02 5.28
CA PHE A 276 -15.11 17.94 6.43
C PHE A 276 -15.17 19.42 6.05
N GLY A 277 -15.09 19.76 4.77
CA GLY A 277 -15.14 21.13 4.25
C GLY A 277 -13.76 21.75 4.01
N SER A 278 -13.73 22.80 3.19
CA SER A 278 -12.48 23.42 2.69
C SER A 278 -11.57 23.94 3.79
N ALA A 279 -12.12 24.51 4.87
CA ALA A 279 -11.32 25.00 5.99
C ALA A 279 -10.55 23.87 6.70
N ILE A 280 -11.16 22.69 6.85
CA ILE A 280 -10.49 21.51 7.41
C ILE A 280 -9.46 20.98 6.41
N GLY A 281 -9.77 20.93 5.12
CA GLY A 281 -8.82 20.58 4.07
C GLY A 281 -7.55 21.45 4.11
N THR A 282 -7.69 22.77 4.16
CA THR A 282 -6.54 23.69 4.26
C THR A 282 -5.72 23.47 5.54
N ARG A 283 -6.37 23.19 6.67
CA ARG A 283 -5.65 22.86 7.91
C ARG A 283 -4.92 21.52 7.79
N PHE A 284 -5.52 20.54 7.11
CA PHE A 284 -4.89 19.25 6.84
C PHE A 284 -3.63 19.46 6.00
N ASP A 285 -3.70 20.21 4.91
CA ASP A 285 -2.56 20.49 4.03
C ASP A 285 -1.40 21.13 4.80
N GLN A 286 -1.69 22.06 5.71
CA GLN A 286 -0.66 22.70 6.54
C GLN A 286 0.04 21.70 7.46
N VAL A 287 -0.74 20.88 8.18
CA VAL A 287 -0.21 19.91 9.14
C VAL A 287 0.55 18.79 8.43
N TRP A 288 0.03 18.32 7.30
CA TRP A 288 0.61 17.21 6.54
C TRP A 288 1.90 17.62 5.80
N ASN A 289 1.92 18.78 5.17
CA ASN A 289 3.13 19.31 4.53
C ASN A 289 4.25 19.59 5.54
N ALA A 290 3.90 20.09 6.74
CA ALA A 290 4.86 20.26 7.83
C ALA A 290 5.48 18.92 8.25
N ARG A 291 4.66 17.86 8.40
CA ARG A 291 5.15 16.50 8.68
C ARG A 291 6.14 16.03 7.62
N ASP A 292 5.78 16.14 6.35
CA ASP A 292 6.62 15.63 5.26
C ASP A 292 7.95 16.39 5.17
N ALA A 293 7.95 17.70 5.43
CA ALA A 293 9.18 18.49 5.54
C ALA A 293 10.09 17.99 6.69
N GLU A 294 9.52 17.71 7.87
CA GLU A 294 10.30 17.20 9.01
C GLU A 294 10.85 15.79 8.75
N LEU A 295 10.13 14.92 8.04
CA LEU A 295 10.64 13.61 7.63
C LEU A 295 11.88 13.74 6.73
N VAL A 296 11.86 14.68 5.79
CA VAL A 296 13.02 14.97 4.91
C VAL A 296 14.20 15.51 5.71
N VAL A 297 13.96 16.43 6.65
CA VAL A 297 15.02 16.95 7.54
C VAL A 297 15.62 15.83 8.38
N TYR A 298 14.78 14.98 8.97
CA TYR A 298 15.21 13.83 9.77
C TYR A 298 16.05 12.82 8.97
N ALA A 299 15.64 12.55 7.73
CA ALA A 299 16.33 11.65 6.80
C ALA A 299 17.69 12.17 6.33
N SER A 300 17.86 13.50 6.30
CA SER A 300 19.03 14.15 5.71
C SER A 300 20.33 13.99 6.52
N ASN A 301 21.44 14.40 5.90
CA ASN A 301 22.75 14.54 6.56
C ASN A 301 22.87 15.80 7.44
N ALA A 302 21.74 16.36 7.91
CA ALA A 302 21.74 17.50 8.83
C ALA A 302 22.47 17.19 10.16
N SER A 303 22.73 18.22 10.96
CA SER A 303 23.34 18.04 12.27
C SER A 303 22.47 17.17 13.18
N ALA A 304 23.08 16.54 14.20
CA ALA A 304 22.31 15.79 15.20
C ALA A 304 21.24 16.66 15.89
N ALA A 305 21.55 17.94 16.13
CA ALA A 305 20.60 18.90 16.69
C ALA A 305 19.41 19.15 15.76
N ASN A 306 19.65 19.32 14.46
CA ASN A 306 18.57 19.54 13.49
C ASN A 306 17.68 18.30 13.36
N ARG A 307 18.26 17.10 13.38
CA ARG A 307 17.48 15.86 13.36
C ARG A 307 16.69 15.66 14.64
N GLN A 308 17.25 16.01 15.80
CA GLN A 308 16.50 15.98 17.06
C GLN A 308 15.33 16.96 17.01
N ALA A 309 15.54 18.18 16.48
CA ALA A 309 14.47 19.15 16.29
C ALA A 309 13.37 18.62 15.36
N ALA A 310 13.73 17.95 14.26
CA ALA A 310 12.75 17.33 13.37
C ALA A 310 11.98 16.17 14.02
N SER A 311 12.68 15.31 14.77
CA SER A 311 12.06 14.24 15.56
C SER A 311 11.08 14.79 16.60
N ASP A 312 11.44 15.91 17.24
CA ASP A 312 10.61 16.62 18.20
C ASP A 312 9.38 17.23 17.51
N GLY A 313 9.54 17.84 16.33
CA GLY A 313 8.44 18.37 15.52
C GLY A 313 7.45 17.28 15.09
N LEU A 314 7.96 16.11 14.68
CA LEU A 314 7.12 14.96 14.35
C LEU A 314 6.36 14.43 15.57
N SER A 315 7.07 14.15 16.67
CA SER A 315 6.51 13.43 17.83
C SER A 315 5.66 14.30 18.76
N ARG A 316 5.84 15.63 18.72
CA ARG A 316 5.07 16.61 19.51
C ARG A 316 4.13 17.41 18.63
N ASP A 317 4.67 18.19 17.71
CA ASP A 317 3.91 19.24 17.03
C ASP A 317 2.94 18.62 16.02
N PHE A 318 3.40 17.73 15.13
CA PHE A 318 2.54 17.03 14.18
C PHE A 318 1.49 16.18 14.91
N VAL A 319 1.90 15.34 15.86
CA VAL A 319 0.94 14.48 16.61
C VAL A 319 -0.14 15.33 17.27
N SER A 320 0.23 16.43 17.94
CA SER A 320 -0.72 17.33 18.60
C SER A 320 -1.66 18.00 17.60
N GLN A 321 -1.10 18.58 16.53
CA GLN A 321 -1.88 19.32 15.54
C GLN A 321 -2.81 18.42 14.75
N PHE A 322 -2.35 17.24 14.35
CA PHE A 322 -3.16 16.26 13.61
C PHE A 322 -4.25 15.66 14.49
N THR A 323 -3.92 15.27 15.73
CA THR A 323 -4.92 14.77 16.70
C THR A 323 -6.00 15.81 16.96
N SER A 324 -5.60 17.07 17.16
CA SER A 324 -6.53 18.21 17.32
C SER A 324 -7.39 18.41 16.08
N LEU A 325 -6.80 18.38 14.88
CA LEU A 325 -7.53 18.50 13.62
C LEU A 325 -8.61 17.42 13.47
N VAL A 326 -8.24 16.16 13.71
CA VAL A 326 -9.17 15.03 13.58
C VAL A 326 -10.26 15.13 14.65
N ARG A 327 -9.91 15.42 15.92
CA ARG A 327 -10.90 15.64 16.98
C ARG A 327 -11.89 16.74 16.61
N ASP A 328 -11.42 17.90 16.16
CA ASP A 328 -12.28 19.02 15.80
C ASP A 328 -13.20 18.66 14.60
N SER A 329 -12.76 17.74 13.75
CA SER A 329 -13.52 17.25 12.58
C SER A 329 -14.59 16.23 12.98
N VAL A 330 -14.26 15.23 13.82
CA VAL A 330 -15.10 14.03 14.05
C VAL A 330 -15.43 13.72 15.51
N ASP A 331 -15.10 14.60 16.45
CA ASP A 331 -15.31 14.43 17.91
C ASP A 331 -14.71 13.14 18.50
N ILE A 332 -13.66 12.61 17.86
CA ILE A 332 -12.92 11.44 18.36
C ILE A 332 -12.07 11.82 19.57
N THR A 333 -11.87 10.88 20.51
CA THR A 333 -11.00 11.13 21.66
C THR A 333 -9.54 11.24 21.22
N GLU A 334 -8.77 12.11 21.90
CA GLU A 334 -7.34 12.28 21.59
C GLU A 334 -6.57 10.96 21.71
N ALA A 335 -6.93 10.10 22.66
CA ALA A 335 -6.27 8.80 22.85
C ALA A 335 -6.52 7.84 21.66
N ALA A 336 -7.74 7.82 21.11
CA ALA A 336 -8.11 6.90 20.03
C ALA A 336 -7.38 7.20 18.71
N ILE A 337 -7.03 8.46 18.45
CA ILE A 337 -6.25 8.85 17.25
C ILE A 337 -4.76 9.03 17.56
N GLY A 338 -4.41 9.56 18.73
CA GLY A 338 -3.04 9.89 19.09
C GLY A 338 -2.15 8.66 19.27
N TYR A 339 -2.69 7.55 19.79
CA TYR A 339 -1.95 6.29 19.93
C TYR A 339 -1.51 5.72 18.57
N PRO A 340 -2.41 5.44 17.61
CA PRO A 340 -2.01 4.88 16.32
C PRO A 340 -1.12 5.84 15.52
N VAL A 341 -1.34 7.17 15.59
CA VAL A 341 -0.47 8.15 14.92
C VAL A 341 0.96 8.12 15.48
N ARG A 342 1.13 8.01 16.80
CA ARG A 342 2.47 7.87 17.42
C ARG A 342 3.14 6.56 17.04
N GLY A 343 2.37 5.46 16.99
CA GLY A 343 2.86 4.16 16.53
C GLY A 343 3.41 4.24 15.11
N GLN A 344 2.60 4.72 14.17
CA GLN A 344 2.97 4.88 12.77
C GLN A 344 4.24 5.73 12.59
N LEU A 345 4.38 6.84 13.32
CA LEU A 345 5.60 7.65 13.27
C LEU A 345 6.82 6.94 13.83
N THR A 346 6.64 6.12 14.87
CA THR A 346 7.74 5.33 15.45
C THR A 346 8.26 4.31 14.43
N ASP A 347 7.35 3.60 13.76
CA ASP A 347 7.69 2.64 12.72
C ASP A 347 8.34 3.34 11.50
N LEU A 348 7.81 4.50 11.10
CA LEU A 348 8.38 5.27 9.99
C LEU A 348 9.79 5.81 10.31
N ILE A 349 10.02 6.32 11.54
CA ILE A 349 11.34 6.77 12.00
C ILE A 349 12.34 5.61 12.00
N LYS A 350 11.90 4.41 12.43
CA LYS A 350 12.74 3.21 12.41
C LYS A 350 13.24 2.89 10.98
N VAL A 351 12.34 2.94 9.99
CA VAL A 351 12.71 2.76 8.57
C VAL A 351 13.73 3.83 8.12
N ILE A 352 13.55 5.09 8.52
CA ILE A 352 14.48 6.16 8.14
C ILE A 352 15.86 5.96 8.79
N ASP A 353 15.91 5.53 10.04
CA ASP A 353 17.17 5.21 10.72
C ASP A 353 17.91 4.04 10.06
N GLU A 354 17.18 3.01 9.61
CA GLU A 354 17.74 1.91 8.83
C GLU A 354 18.29 2.37 7.48
N GLN A 355 17.58 3.24 6.78
CA GLN A 355 18.07 3.84 5.52
C GLN A 355 19.35 4.65 5.74
N ARG A 356 19.39 5.47 6.80
CA ARG A 356 20.55 6.31 7.13
C ARG A 356 21.76 5.50 7.59
N SER A 357 21.52 4.43 8.34
CA SER A 357 22.56 3.50 8.81
C SER A 357 22.93 2.43 7.77
N LYS A 358 22.21 2.36 6.64
CA LYS A 358 22.33 1.34 5.60
C LYS A 358 22.07 -0.09 6.12
N ALA A 359 21.18 -0.21 7.11
CA ALA A 359 20.77 -1.48 7.68
C ALA A 359 19.64 -2.12 6.85
N ALA A 360 19.98 -2.79 5.75
CA ALA A 360 19.01 -3.31 4.79
C ALA A 360 18.26 -4.59 5.25
N ALA A 361 18.75 -5.30 6.27
CA ALA A 361 18.27 -6.64 6.61
C ALA A 361 16.80 -6.69 7.07
N GLN A 362 16.32 -5.66 7.76
CA GLN A 362 14.93 -5.56 8.24
C GLN A 362 14.11 -4.51 7.48
N LEU A 363 14.76 -3.74 6.61
CA LEU A 363 14.18 -2.56 5.96
C LEU A 363 12.82 -2.83 5.31
N ALA A 364 12.71 -3.90 4.53
CA ALA A 364 11.45 -4.23 3.86
C ALA A 364 10.33 -4.61 4.84
N ALA A 365 10.64 -5.32 5.92
CA ALA A 365 9.66 -5.73 6.92
C ALA A 365 9.18 -4.55 7.77
N ASP A 366 10.10 -3.65 8.14
CA ASP A 366 9.78 -2.46 8.90
C ASP A 366 9.05 -1.40 8.05
N ASP A 367 9.37 -1.32 6.74
CA ASP A 367 8.65 -0.51 5.76
C ASP A 367 7.20 -0.98 5.57
N HIS A 368 6.98 -2.30 5.47
CA HIS A 368 5.64 -2.90 5.52
C HIS A 368 4.90 -2.58 6.83
N THR A 369 5.59 -2.67 7.96
CA THR A 369 5.02 -2.37 9.28
C THR A 369 4.58 -0.90 9.37
N ALA A 370 5.42 0.02 8.90
CA ALA A 370 5.11 1.46 8.88
C ALA A 370 3.92 1.81 7.96
N ALA A 371 3.79 1.13 6.82
CA ALA A 371 2.64 1.27 5.92
C ALA A 371 1.36 0.70 6.55
N SER A 372 1.41 -0.52 7.09
CA SER A 372 0.26 -1.17 7.74
C SER A 372 -0.21 -0.43 9.00
N ALA A 373 0.67 0.27 9.70
CA ALA A 373 0.33 1.11 10.85
C ALA A 373 -0.57 2.31 10.50
N THR A 374 -0.82 2.57 9.21
CA THR A 374 -1.77 3.61 8.76
C THR A 374 -3.23 3.16 8.85
N TYR A 375 -3.53 1.86 8.72
CA TYR A 375 -4.92 1.38 8.68
C TYR A 375 -5.70 1.68 9.97
N PRO A 376 -5.15 1.50 11.19
CA PRO A 376 -5.86 1.89 12.41
C PRO A 376 -6.17 3.40 12.50
N ILE A 377 -5.36 4.25 11.86
CA ILE A 377 -5.59 5.71 11.79
C ILE A 377 -6.79 5.97 10.88
N SER A 378 -6.80 5.35 9.70
CA SER A 378 -7.90 5.43 8.73
C SER A 378 -9.21 4.91 9.31
N ASP A 379 -9.21 3.70 9.89
CA ASP A 379 -10.38 3.10 10.54
C ASP A 379 -10.96 4.02 11.62
N ALA A 380 -10.11 4.61 12.47
CA ALA A 380 -10.55 5.53 13.51
C ALA A 380 -11.21 6.79 12.93
N ILE A 381 -10.62 7.38 11.90
CA ILE A 381 -11.16 8.59 11.24
C ILE A 381 -12.46 8.26 10.50
N ALA A 382 -12.49 7.18 9.72
CA ALA A 382 -13.63 6.77 8.92
C ALA A 382 -14.83 6.37 9.78
N GLY A 383 -14.60 5.57 10.84
CA GLY A 383 -15.64 5.18 11.79
C GLY A 383 -16.25 6.39 12.50
N ALA A 384 -15.41 7.31 12.99
CA ALA A 384 -15.88 8.53 13.66
C ALA A 384 -16.61 9.48 12.68
N ALA A 385 -16.12 9.61 11.44
CA ALA A 385 -16.78 10.40 10.41
C ALA A 385 -18.16 9.84 10.06
N ALA A 386 -18.28 8.52 9.86
CA ALA A 386 -19.55 7.86 9.57
C ALA A 386 -20.57 8.06 10.70
N ALA A 387 -20.11 8.02 11.96
CA ALA A 387 -20.95 8.25 13.13
C ALA A 387 -21.40 9.72 13.27
N LYS A 388 -20.50 10.69 13.06
CA LYS A 388 -20.81 12.12 13.25
C LYS A 388 -21.56 12.74 12.06
N LEU A 389 -21.30 12.25 10.84
CA LEU A 389 -21.81 12.84 9.61
C LEU A 389 -22.69 11.86 8.80
N PRO A 390 -23.71 11.22 9.41
CA PRO A 390 -24.48 10.16 8.73
C PRO A 390 -25.18 10.65 7.46
N ALA A 391 -25.57 11.93 7.40
CA ALA A 391 -26.19 12.52 6.21
C ALA A 391 -25.23 12.62 4.99
N LYS A 392 -23.91 12.69 5.21
CA LYS A 392 -22.92 12.69 4.13
C LYS A 392 -22.68 11.31 3.55
N PHE A 393 -22.89 10.28 4.37
CA PHE A 393 -22.66 8.89 4.01
C PHE A 393 -23.95 8.10 3.75
N GLY A 394 -25.11 8.72 3.99
CA GLY A 394 -26.41 8.17 3.64
C GLY A 394 -26.54 8.01 2.12
N GLY A 395 -26.83 6.77 1.72
CA GLY A 395 -27.11 6.30 0.37
C GLY A 395 -28.00 5.08 0.48
#